data_AF-A0A3B7MPT2-F1
#
_entry.id   AF-A0A3B7MPT2-F1
#
_cell.length_a   1.000
_cell.length_b   1.000
_cell.length_c   1.000
_cell.angle_alpha   90.00
_cell.angle_beta   90.00
_cell.angle_gamma   90.00
#
_symmetry.space_group_name_H-M   'P 1'
#
loop_
_entity.id
_entity.type
_entity.pdbx_description
1 polymer ?
#
loop_
_entity_poly.entity_id
_entity_poly.type
_entity_poly.pdbx_seq_one_letter_code
_entity_poly.pdbx_strand_id
1 'polypeptide(L)' 'MLRWTVIFLIVAIIAAIFGFGGIAAGAAGIAKILFFIFIVLFLLSLIMGRTRTP' A
#
# COMPACT_ATOMS: atom_id res chain seq x y z
N MET A 1 25.46 3.10 9.97
CA MET A 1 24.13 3.12 9.30
C MET A 1 24.24 2.99 7.79
N LEU A 2 25.04 3.82 7.11
CA LEU A 2 25.19 3.80 5.64
C LEU A 2 25.51 2.42 5.04
N ARG A 3 26.40 1.64 5.68
CA ARG A 3 26.73 0.27 5.25
C ARG A 3 25.51 -0.67 5.25
N TRP A 4 24.67 -0.58 6.28
CA TRP A 4 23.45 -1.40 6.39
C TRP A 4 22.42 -1.01 5.33
N THR A 5 22.19 0.29 5.11
CA THR A 5 21.28 0.78 4.07
C THR A 5 21.67 0.27 2.68
N VAL A 6 22.97 0.29 2.34
CA VAL A 6 23.46 -0.21 1.05
C VAL A 6 23.25 -1.73 0.93
N ILE A 7 23.47 -2.49 2.00
CA ILE A 7 23.21 -3.94 2.00
C ILE A 7 21.72 -4.23 1.77
N PHE A 8 20.82 -3.53 2.47
CA PHE A 8 19.38 -3.70 2.28
C PHE A 8 18.92 -3.30 0.87
N LEU A 9 19.51 -2.26 0.28
CA LEU A 9 19.23 -1.85 -1.09
C LEU A 9 19.57 -2.96 -2.09
N ILE A 10 20.75 -3.57 -1.94
CA ILE A 10 21.19 -4.67 -2.81
C ILE A 10 20.25 -5.88 -2.65
N VAL A 11 19.91 -6.24 -1.41
CA VAL A 11 18.98 -7.34 -1.12
C VAL A 11 17.60 -7.09 -1.74
N ALA A 12 17.09 -5.85 -1.66
CA ALA A 12 15.79 -5.48 -2.25
C ALA A 12 15.80 -5.61 -3.78
N ILE A 13 16.87 -5.19 -4.44
CA ILE A 13 17.02 -5.32 -5.90
C ILE A 13 17.09 -6.80 -6.32
N ILE A 14 17.89 -7.60 -5.60
CA ILE A 14 17.97 -9.04 -5.82
C ILE A 14 16.57 -9.65 -5.65
N ALA A 15 15.89 -9.41 -4.53
CA ALA A 15 14.55 -9.92 -4.29
C ALA A 15 13.56 -9.52 -5.40
N ALA A 16 13.64 -8.29 -5.89
CA ALA A 16 12.81 -7.79 -7.00
C ALA A 16 13.04 -8.58 -8.30
N ILE A 17 14.30 -8.85 -8.66
CA ILE A 17 14.66 -9.61 -9.87
C ILE A 17 14.29 -11.09 -9.74
N PHE A 18 14.51 -11.69 -8.57
CA PHE A 18 14.35 -13.14 -8.35
C PHE A 18 12.90 -13.61 -8.17
N GLY A 19 11.89 -12.74 -8.22
CA GLY A 19 10.50 -13.21 -8.30
C GLY A 19 9.49 -12.50 -7.38
N PHE A 20 9.82 -11.33 -6.83
CA PHE A 20 8.83 -10.53 -6.10
C PHE A 20 7.60 -10.14 -6.95
N GLY A 21 7.69 -10.25 -8.29
CA GLY A 21 6.59 -9.96 -9.21
C GLY A 21 5.33 -10.81 -8.99
N GLY A 22 5.45 -12.09 -8.61
CA GLY A 22 4.29 -12.95 -8.36
C GLY A 22 3.52 -12.54 -7.10
N ILE A 23 4.25 -12.21 -6.03
CA ILE A 23 3.67 -11.70 -4.78
C ILE A 23 3.10 -10.29 -5.00
N ALA A 24 3.78 -9.45 -5.79
CA ALA A 24 3.30 -8.12 -6.15
C ALA A 24 1.97 -8.18 -6.92
N ALA A 25 1.79 -9.15 -7.82
CA ALA A 25 0.53 -9.33 -8.55
C ALA A 25 -0.62 -9.73 -7.61
N GLY A 26 -0.38 -10.64 -6.67
CA GLY A 26 -1.38 -11.01 -5.65
C GLY A 26 -1.70 -9.85 -4.69
N ALA A 27 -0.67 -9.14 -4.22
CA ALA A 27 -0.81 -7.96 -3.38
C ALA A 27 -1.56 -6.82 -4.10
N ALA A 28 -1.35 -6.65 -5.40
CA ALA A 28 -2.08 -5.67 -6.21
C ALA A 28 -3.59 -5.96 -6.26
N GLY A 29 -4.00 -7.23 -6.22
CA GLY A 29 -5.41 -7.61 -6.11
C GLY A 29 -6.03 -7.17 -4.77
N ILE A 30 -5.34 -7.47 -3.66
CA ILE A 30 -5.78 -7.09 -2.30
C ILE A 30 -5.81 -5.56 -2.16
N ALA A 31 -4.80 -4.87 -2.69
CA ALA A 31 -4.72 -3.41 -2.67
C ALA A 31 -5.92 -2.74 -3.37
N LYS A 32 -6.38 -3.29 -4.50
CA LYS A 32 -7.59 -2.79 -5.19
C LYS A 32 -8.83 -2.90 -4.31
N ILE A 33 -9.02 -4.02 -3.61
CA ILE A 33 -10.17 -4.23 -2.72
C ILE A 33 -10.13 -3.21 -1.58
N LEU A 34 -8.98 -3.04 -0.92
CA LEU A 34 -8.80 -2.06 0.15
C LEU A 34 -9.02 -0.62 -0.33
N PHE A 35 -8.57 -0.29 -1.53
CA PHE A 35 -8.78 1.02 -2.14
C PHE A 35 -10.27 1.35 -2.31
N PHE A 36 -11.07 0.39 -2.80
CA PHE A 36 -12.52 0.57 -2.91
C PHE A 36 -13.19 0.72 -1.54
N ILE A 37 -12.81 -0.09 -0.56
CA ILE A 37 -13.31 0.05 0.83
C ILE A 37 -12.98 1.44 1.37
N PHE A 38 -11.75 1.90 1.17
CA PHE A 38 -11.32 3.23 1.59
C PHE A 38 -12.15 4.32 0.92
N ILE A 39 -12.44 4.22 -0.38
CA ILE A 39 -13.31 5.20 -1.07
C ILE A 39 -14.70 5.23 -0.44
N VAL A 40 -15.31 4.08 -0.18
CA VAL A 40 -16.64 4.02 0.44
C VAL A 40 -16.61 4.66 1.82
N LEU A 41 -15.64 4.29 2.66
CA LEU A 41 -15.48 4.89 4.00
C LEU A 41 -15.15 6.38 3.94
N PHE A 42 -14.35 6.81 2.98
CA PHE A 42 -14.01 8.22 2.75
C PHE A 42 -15.24 9.02 2.39
N LEU A 43 -16.08 8.52 1.47
CA LEU A 43 -17.35 9.15 1.11
C LEU A 43 -18.32 9.18 2.30
N LEU A 44 -18.45 8.08 3.04
CA LEU A 44 -19.26 8.04 4.27
C LEU A 44 -18.76 9.06 5.31
N SER A 45 -17.45 9.13 5.53
CA SER A 45 -16.82 10.09 6.43
C SER A 45 -16.97 11.52 5.94
N LEU A 46 -16.97 11.77 4.63
CA LEU A 46 -17.15 13.10 4.06
C LEU A 46 -18.58 13.59 4.28
N ILE A 47 -19.56 12.71 4.05
CA ILE A 47 -20.98 13.00 4.28
C ILE A 47 -21.27 13.18 5.78
N MET A 48 -20.79 12.26 6.62
CA MET A 48 -20.94 12.30 8.08
C MET A 48 -20.13 13.43 8.73
N GLY A 49 -18.99 13.80 8.14
CA GLY A 49 -18.16 14.92 8.58
C GLY A 49 -18.81 16.26 8.27
N ARG A 50 -19.55 16.36 7.17
CA ARG A 50 -20.35 17.55 6.81
C ARG A 50 -21.51 17.79 7.79
N THR A 51 -22.03 16.75 8.43
CA THR A 51 -23.17 16.82 9.38
C THR A 51 -22.75 17.03 10.84
N ARG A 52 -21.44 17.03 11.16
CA ARG A 52 -20.92 17.46 12.46
C ARG A 52 -20.67 18.97 12.47
N THR A 53 -21.73 19.73 12.28
CA THR A 53 -21.79 21.13 12.74
C THR A 53 -22.15 21.11 14.23
N PRO A 54 -21.43 21.83 15.12
CA PRO A 54 -22.06 22.29 16.36
C PRO A 54 -23.27 23.18 16.03
#